data_AF-A0A4Q0MGB6-F1
#
_entry.id   AF-A0A4Q0MGB6-F1
#
_cell.length_a   1.000
_cell.length_b   1.000
_cell.length_c   1.000
_cell.angle_alpha   90.00
_cell.angle_beta   90.00
_cell.angle_gamma   90.00
#
_symmetry.space_group_name_H-M   'P 1'
#
loop_
_entity.id
_entity.type
_entity.pdbx_description
1 polymer ?
#
loop_
_entity_poly.entity_id
_entity_poly.type
_entity_poly.pdbx_seq_one_letter_code
_entity_poly.pdbx_strand_id
1 'polypeptide(L)'
;MKQRSNSLDALRGLAILLMILSGSIAFGGVLPGWMYHAQEPPPDHVFNPALPGITWVDLVFPFFLFSMGAAIPLAIRKRLSADQSAGRIILHSAERYILLIFFALFIVHARAGVMSKTPGLQENLISVGCFILLFMIYGQWKHLLNYYAAMALKTAGVVIGLSFLFMYPFEDGFNVSNNDIIITILANMAFFGSLIWLMTRNSPLLRLGILPFIMAVMLAGGIPGSLNAFIYSWTPAPWMYNFNFLKYLFIIIPATFAGDWLILKEKNDTSIWKEADRRTGVLVTFVILLILICNVACLYKRFLILNFFLTTGFCALLFFGLSRMNDSSGVFKRFAKAGIYLLLLGLFFEAYEGGIKKDISTYSYYFVTSGLAFLLLTAFVILEKSLYLKPVFGFLSANGKNPMVAYTAGMLFLLPVLRMTGAEKLLDYMSNNAAGGFLRGVIFTGIVSLITFFCTRMKLFWRT
;
A
#
# COMPACT_ATOMS: atom_id res chain seq x y z
N MET A 1 -9.22 7.26 -24.04
CA MET A 1 -7.86 6.87 -23.62
C MET A 1 -7.88 6.24 -22.23
N LYS A 2 -7.34 5.02 -22.06
CA LYS A 2 -7.19 4.34 -20.77
C LYS A 2 -5.95 4.90 -20.03
N GLN A 3 -6.10 6.07 -19.38
CA GLN A 3 -5.05 6.77 -18.61
C GLN A 3 -4.68 6.09 -17.26
N ARG A 4 -4.68 4.75 -17.19
CA ARG A 4 -4.36 4.01 -15.96
C ARG A 4 -3.29 2.97 -16.25
N SER A 5 -2.11 3.17 -15.65
CA SER A 5 -0.96 2.28 -15.83
C SER A 5 -1.26 0.92 -15.21
N ASN A 6 -1.25 -0.14 -16.04
CA ASN A 6 -1.57 -1.49 -15.60
C ASN A 6 -0.45 -2.11 -14.76
N SER A 7 0.82 -1.79 -15.04
CA SER A 7 1.97 -2.13 -14.17
C SER A 7 1.85 -1.49 -12.78
N LEU A 8 1.41 -0.23 -12.69
CA LEU A 8 1.18 0.43 -11.41
C LEU A 8 0.05 -0.23 -10.60
N ASP A 9 -1.06 -0.58 -11.28
CA ASP A 9 -2.14 -1.33 -10.65
C ASP A 9 -1.69 -2.73 -10.22
N ALA A 10 -0.86 -3.41 -11.02
CA ALA A 10 -0.33 -4.71 -10.67
C ALA A 10 0.59 -4.64 -9.43
N LEU A 11 1.41 -3.59 -9.30
CA LEU A 11 2.24 -3.38 -8.09
C LEU A 11 1.36 -3.21 -6.85
N ARG A 12 0.30 -2.38 -6.95
CA ARG A 12 -0.68 -2.23 -5.87
C ARG A 12 -1.37 -3.55 -5.53
N GLY A 13 -1.73 -4.31 -6.57
CA GLY A 13 -2.34 -5.63 -6.47
C GLY A 13 -1.46 -6.64 -5.76
N LEU A 14 -0.18 -6.70 -6.12
CA LEU A 14 0.79 -7.53 -5.42
C LEU A 14 0.90 -7.12 -3.94
N ALA A 15 1.04 -5.82 -3.67
CA ALA A 15 1.16 -5.33 -2.29
C ALA A 15 -0.07 -5.68 -1.44
N ILE A 16 -1.30 -5.49 -1.95
CA ILE A 16 -2.50 -5.84 -1.16
C ILE A 16 -2.63 -7.34 -0.93
N LEU A 17 -2.27 -8.18 -1.89
CA LEU A 17 -2.30 -9.64 -1.73
C LEU A 17 -1.25 -10.12 -0.72
N LEU A 18 -0.03 -9.56 -0.77
CA LEU A 18 1.01 -9.85 0.22
C LEU A 18 0.62 -9.39 1.63
N MET A 19 -0.14 -8.30 1.75
CA MET A 19 -0.66 -7.79 3.02
C MET A 19 -1.67 -8.77 3.64
N ILE A 20 -2.56 -9.34 2.82
CA ILE A 20 -3.51 -10.36 3.26
C ILE A 20 -2.76 -11.65 3.62
N LEU A 21 -1.77 -12.03 2.82
CA LEU A 21 -0.96 -13.22 3.06
C LEU A 21 -0.25 -13.14 4.41
N SER A 22 0.46 -12.05 4.70
CA SER A 22 1.17 -11.89 5.97
C SER A 22 0.24 -11.91 7.19
N GLY A 23 -1.01 -11.46 7.05
CA GLY A 23 -2.00 -11.51 8.12
C GLY A 23 -2.79 -12.83 8.22
N SER A 24 -2.59 -13.78 7.31
CA SER A 24 -3.38 -15.03 7.23
C SER A 24 -2.55 -16.31 7.31
N ILE A 25 -1.23 -16.22 7.27
CA ILE A 25 -0.35 -17.34 7.61
C ILE A 25 -0.52 -17.74 9.09
N ALA A 26 -0.17 -18.98 9.42
CA ALA A 26 -0.19 -19.45 10.81
C ALA A 26 0.75 -18.63 11.70
N PHE A 27 0.36 -18.42 12.96
CA PHE A 27 1.17 -17.82 14.03
C PHE A 27 1.55 -18.90 15.07
N GLY A 28 2.51 -18.62 15.94
CA GLY A 28 2.89 -19.55 17.02
C GLY A 28 4.15 -20.37 16.75
N GLY A 29 5.15 -19.78 16.10
CA GLY A 29 6.51 -20.36 16.00
C GLY A 29 6.73 -21.42 14.91
N VAL A 30 5.70 -21.77 14.15
CA VAL A 30 5.78 -22.84 13.12
C VAL A 30 6.52 -22.38 11.85
N LEU A 31 6.51 -21.07 11.57
CA LEU A 31 7.20 -20.45 10.43
C LEU A 31 8.47 -19.71 10.90
N PRO A 32 9.51 -19.63 10.06
CA PRO A 32 10.74 -18.91 10.38
C PRO A 32 10.49 -17.39 10.50
N GLY A 33 11.32 -16.70 11.28
CA GLY A 33 11.11 -15.28 11.61
C GLY A 33 11.04 -14.30 10.42
N TRP A 34 11.64 -14.64 9.28
CA TRP A 34 11.55 -13.82 8.06
C TRP A 34 10.13 -13.81 7.44
N MET A 35 9.21 -14.64 7.94
CA MET A 35 7.79 -14.68 7.53
C MET A 35 6.90 -13.67 8.28
N TYR A 36 7.42 -12.97 9.29
CA TYR A 36 6.67 -12.02 10.12
C TYR A 36 7.34 -10.65 10.13
N HIS A 37 6.78 -9.68 10.85
CA HIS A 37 7.44 -8.40 11.07
C HIS A 37 8.75 -8.61 11.83
N ALA A 38 9.81 -7.92 11.42
CA ALA A 38 11.12 -8.07 12.07
C ALA A 38 11.06 -7.74 13.57
N GLN A 39 10.23 -6.76 13.97
CA GLN A 39 10.03 -6.33 15.35
C GLN A 39 9.03 -7.19 16.14
N GLU A 40 8.39 -8.19 15.53
CA GLU A 40 7.48 -9.13 16.21
C GLU A 40 7.88 -10.58 15.87
N PRO A 41 9.11 -10.99 16.21
CA PRO A 41 9.63 -12.29 15.81
C PRO A 41 8.86 -13.44 16.49
N PRO A 42 8.76 -14.61 15.84
CA PRO A 42 8.29 -15.84 16.49
C PRO A 42 9.26 -16.29 17.60
N PRO A 43 8.82 -17.14 18.54
CA PRO A 43 7.50 -17.78 18.60
C PRO A 43 6.40 -16.94 19.26
N ASP A 44 6.78 -16.01 20.15
CA ASP A 44 5.83 -15.31 21.01
C ASP A 44 5.19 -14.08 20.36
N HIS A 45 5.77 -13.59 19.26
CA HIS A 45 5.29 -12.42 18.50
C HIS A 45 5.12 -11.17 19.38
N VAL A 46 6.00 -11.03 20.38
CA VAL A 46 6.03 -9.86 21.26
C VAL A 46 6.80 -8.74 20.58
N PHE A 47 6.19 -7.54 20.55
CA PHE A 47 6.79 -6.36 19.94
C PHE A 47 8.10 -5.96 20.64
N ASN A 48 9.19 -5.91 19.88
CA ASN A 48 10.51 -5.44 20.31
C ASN A 48 10.97 -4.26 19.45
N PRO A 49 10.84 -3.01 19.94
CA PRO A 49 11.21 -1.81 19.18
C PRO A 49 12.72 -1.66 18.95
N ALA A 50 13.55 -2.35 19.74
CA ALA A 50 15.00 -2.24 19.65
C ALA A 50 15.58 -3.11 18.52
N LEU A 51 14.84 -4.12 18.06
CA LEU A 51 15.32 -5.11 17.10
C LEU A 51 15.43 -4.50 15.69
N PRO A 52 16.64 -4.33 15.14
CA PRO A 52 16.82 -3.78 13.82
C PRO A 52 16.73 -4.86 12.75
N GLY A 53 16.29 -4.47 11.56
CA GLY A 53 16.06 -5.36 10.44
C GLY A 53 14.68 -5.15 9.84
N ILE A 54 14.50 -5.73 8.66
CA ILE A 54 13.24 -5.78 7.95
C ILE A 54 13.06 -7.17 7.34
N THR A 55 11.82 -7.59 7.15
CA THR A 55 11.45 -8.76 6.36
C THR A 55 10.72 -8.35 5.09
N TRP A 56 10.29 -9.33 4.28
CA TRP A 56 9.46 -9.03 3.11
C TRP A 56 8.09 -8.47 3.51
N VAL A 57 7.57 -8.83 4.69
CA VAL A 57 6.31 -8.33 5.22
C VAL A 57 6.39 -6.82 5.44
N ASP A 58 7.56 -6.34 5.88
CA ASP A 58 7.80 -4.93 6.15
C ASP A 58 7.88 -4.07 4.88
N LEU A 59 8.05 -4.67 3.69
CA LEU A 59 8.03 -3.97 2.40
C LEU A 59 6.60 -3.68 1.90
N VAL A 60 5.63 -4.45 2.37
CA VAL A 60 4.28 -4.49 1.80
C VAL A 60 3.57 -3.15 1.89
N PHE A 61 3.53 -2.55 3.09
CA PHE A 61 2.87 -1.27 3.31
C PHE A 61 3.53 -0.12 2.52
N PRO A 62 4.87 0.06 2.54
CA PRO A 62 5.56 1.01 1.68
C PRO A 62 5.30 0.85 0.18
N PHE A 63 5.27 -0.38 -0.33
CA PHE A 63 5.01 -0.63 -1.75
C PHE A 63 3.57 -0.24 -2.12
N PHE A 64 2.61 -0.55 -1.24
CA PHE A 64 1.24 -0.11 -1.41
C PHE A 64 1.15 1.43 -1.42
N LEU A 65 1.80 2.08 -0.45
CA LEU A 65 1.83 3.53 -0.33
C LEU A 65 2.50 4.22 -1.51
N PHE A 66 3.64 3.68 -1.97
CA PHE A 66 4.33 4.11 -3.18
C PHE A 66 3.41 4.02 -4.40
N SER A 67 2.69 2.90 -4.56
CA SER A 67 1.75 2.73 -5.68
C SER A 67 0.59 3.75 -5.64
N MET A 68 0.21 4.22 -4.45
CA MET A 68 -0.77 5.28 -4.27
C MET A 68 -0.17 6.64 -4.64
N GLY A 69 1.02 6.97 -4.14
CA GLY A 69 1.73 8.21 -4.48
C GLY A 69 1.98 8.37 -5.98
N ALA A 70 2.39 7.29 -6.65
CA ALA A 70 2.56 7.28 -8.11
C ALA A 70 1.24 7.44 -8.88
N ALA A 71 0.08 7.13 -8.29
CA ALA A 71 -1.21 7.35 -8.92
C ALA A 71 -1.75 8.78 -8.77
N ILE A 72 -1.21 9.59 -7.84
CA ILE A 72 -1.66 10.96 -7.59
C ILE A 72 -1.53 11.85 -8.86
N PRO A 73 -0.35 11.96 -9.51
CA PRO A 73 -0.21 12.78 -10.72
C PRO A 73 -1.14 12.34 -11.85
N LEU A 74 -1.28 11.02 -12.05
CA LEU A 74 -2.15 10.42 -13.07
C LEU A 74 -3.62 10.82 -12.84
N ALA A 75 -4.08 10.78 -11.60
CA ALA A 75 -5.46 11.11 -11.25
C ALA A 75 -5.74 12.62 -11.31
N ILE A 76 -4.83 13.46 -10.82
CA ILE A 76 -5.04 14.92 -10.77
C ILE A 76 -4.87 15.54 -12.16
N ARG A 77 -3.87 15.15 -12.96
CA ARG A 77 -3.71 15.67 -14.34
C ARG A 77 -4.93 15.41 -15.20
N LYS A 78 -5.58 14.26 -15.04
CA LYS A 78 -6.83 13.94 -15.73
C LYS A 78 -7.96 14.93 -15.41
N ARG A 79 -8.05 15.39 -14.16
CA ARG A 79 -9.07 16.38 -13.74
C ARG A 79 -8.72 17.77 -14.23
N LEU A 80 -7.44 18.13 -14.18
CA LEU A 80 -6.95 19.40 -14.73
C LEU A 80 -7.18 19.48 -16.24
N SER A 81 -6.99 18.39 -17.00
CA SER A 81 -7.30 18.33 -18.43
C SER A 81 -8.80 18.35 -18.77
N ALA A 82 -9.66 18.26 -17.75
CA ALA A 82 -11.11 18.39 -17.89
C ALA A 82 -11.59 19.76 -17.35
N ASP A 83 -10.71 20.77 -17.37
CA ASP A 83 -10.93 22.15 -16.95
C ASP A 83 -11.52 22.32 -15.54
N GLN A 84 -11.22 21.37 -14.63
CA GLN A 84 -11.60 21.52 -13.22
C GLN A 84 -10.67 22.50 -12.51
N SER A 85 -11.25 23.44 -11.77
CA SER A 85 -10.50 24.39 -10.93
C SER A 85 -9.72 23.68 -9.81
N ALA A 86 -8.59 24.26 -9.41
CA ALA A 86 -7.76 23.71 -8.32
C ALA A 86 -8.55 23.57 -7.01
N GLY A 87 -9.40 24.54 -6.67
CA GLY A 87 -10.25 24.49 -5.49
C GLY A 87 -11.22 23.29 -5.50
N ARG A 88 -11.80 22.96 -6.65
CA ARG A 88 -12.67 21.78 -6.79
C ARG A 88 -11.91 20.47 -6.62
N ILE A 89 -10.65 20.42 -7.05
CA ILE A 89 -9.77 19.25 -6.84
C ILE A 89 -9.41 19.10 -5.37
N ILE A 90 -9.15 20.19 -4.66
CA ILE A 90 -8.89 20.19 -3.22
C ILE A 90 -10.13 19.72 -2.46
N LEU A 91 -11.31 20.26 -2.76
CA LEU A 91 -12.57 19.84 -2.15
C LEU A 91 -12.82 18.33 -2.37
N HIS A 92 -12.65 17.86 -3.61
CA HIS A 92 -12.76 16.43 -3.90
C HIS A 92 -11.72 15.61 -3.12
N SER A 93 -10.52 16.13 -2.90
CA SER A 93 -9.50 15.42 -2.11
C SER A 93 -9.89 15.36 -0.62
N ALA A 94 -10.52 16.42 -0.09
CA ALA A 94 -11.06 16.47 1.26
C ALA A 94 -12.27 15.51 1.44
N GLU A 95 -13.20 15.45 0.48
CA GLU A 95 -14.31 14.48 0.49
C GLU A 95 -13.79 13.05 0.57
N ARG A 96 -12.78 12.72 -0.26
CA ARG A 96 -12.12 11.41 -0.25
C ARG A 96 -11.46 11.09 1.08
N TYR A 97 -10.84 12.10 1.70
CA TYR A 97 -10.21 11.97 3.00
C TYR A 97 -11.25 11.61 4.06
N ILE A 98 -12.35 12.36 4.15
CA ILE A 98 -13.45 12.09 5.11
C ILE A 98 -14.04 10.69 4.88
N LEU A 99 -14.28 10.31 3.63
CA LEU A 99 -14.77 8.98 3.29
C LEU A 99 -13.80 7.85 3.66
N LEU A 100 -12.49 8.05 3.56
CA LEU A 100 -11.50 7.07 4.00
C LEU A 100 -11.35 7.01 5.51
N ILE A 101 -11.50 8.13 6.22
CA ILE A 101 -11.53 8.15 7.69
C ILE A 101 -12.77 7.42 8.22
N PHE A 102 -13.94 7.66 7.62
CA PHE A 102 -15.14 6.86 7.92
C PHE A 102 -14.91 5.38 7.62
N PHE A 103 -14.27 5.05 6.49
CA PHE A 103 -13.91 3.67 6.16
C PHE A 103 -13.03 3.04 7.25
N ALA A 104 -11.96 3.73 7.66
CA ALA A 104 -11.01 3.26 8.67
C ALA A 104 -11.68 2.94 10.01
N LEU A 105 -12.63 3.78 10.42
CA LEU A 105 -13.40 3.59 11.63
C LEU A 105 -14.41 2.44 11.49
N PHE A 106 -15.17 2.42 10.40
CA PHE A 106 -16.24 1.47 10.18
C PHE A 106 -15.74 0.03 10.09
N ILE A 107 -14.66 -0.23 9.35
CA ILE A 107 -14.18 -1.60 9.09
C ILE A 107 -13.60 -2.29 10.33
N VAL A 108 -13.19 -1.55 11.36
CA VAL A 108 -12.74 -2.13 12.64
C VAL A 108 -13.94 -2.59 13.44
N HIS A 109 -14.92 -1.71 13.63
CA HIS A 109 -16.14 -2.00 14.36
C HIS A 109 -17.05 -3.02 13.65
N ALA A 110 -16.96 -3.13 12.32
CA ALA A 110 -17.69 -4.12 11.54
C ALA A 110 -17.15 -5.56 11.69
N ARG A 111 -16.01 -5.78 12.35
CA ARG A 111 -15.45 -7.14 12.55
C ARG A 111 -16.23 -7.84 13.65
N ALA A 112 -16.65 -9.07 13.38
CA ALA A 112 -17.40 -9.87 14.36
C ALA A 112 -16.67 -10.00 15.71
N GLY A 113 -15.34 -10.16 15.69
CA GLY A 113 -14.52 -10.24 16.91
C GLY A 113 -14.34 -8.92 17.70
N VAL A 114 -14.75 -7.78 17.14
CA VAL A 114 -14.81 -6.49 17.85
C VAL A 114 -16.22 -6.24 18.39
N MET A 115 -17.25 -6.77 17.73
CA MET A 115 -18.62 -6.72 18.22
C MET A 115 -18.80 -7.53 19.51
N SER A 116 -18.17 -8.70 19.58
CA SER A 116 -18.21 -9.63 20.71
C SER A 116 -16.91 -10.44 20.82
N LYS A 117 -16.46 -10.75 22.04
CA LYS A 117 -15.30 -11.59 22.35
C LYS A 117 -15.51 -13.04 21.94
N THR A 118 -16.76 -13.50 21.91
CA THR A 118 -17.17 -14.82 21.41
C THR A 118 -18.25 -14.65 20.34
N PRO A 119 -17.86 -14.36 19.08
CA PRO A 119 -18.83 -14.07 18.02
C PRO A 119 -19.72 -15.29 17.73
N GLY A 120 -21.04 -15.12 17.86
CA GLY A 120 -22.04 -16.12 17.49
C GLY A 120 -22.45 -16.01 16.02
N LEU A 121 -23.57 -16.64 15.67
CA LEU A 121 -24.14 -16.55 14.32
C LEU A 121 -24.52 -15.09 13.97
N GLN A 122 -25.07 -14.36 14.94
CA GLN A 122 -25.56 -13.00 14.74
C GLN A 122 -24.43 -12.03 14.35
N GLU A 123 -23.34 -11.97 15.11
CA GLU A 123 -22.22 -11.05 14.85
C GLU A 123 -21.53 -11.36 13.52
N ASN A 124 -21.41 -12.65 13.18
CA ASN A 124 -20.85 -13.07 11.90
C ASN A 124 -21.76 -12.67 10.72
N LEU A 125 -23.09 -12.80 10.85
CA LEU A 125 -24.05 -12.33 9.84
C LEU A 125 -24.04 -10.80 9.71
N ILE A 126 -23.95 -10.08 10.83
CA ILE A 126 -23.84 -8.62 10.82
C ILE A 126 -22.55 -8.20 10.12
N SER A 127 -21.41 -8.85 10.40
CA SER A 127 -20.14 -8.55 9.72
C SER A 127 -20.22 -8.72 8.20
N VAL A 128 -20.86 -9.80 7.73
CA VAL A 128 -21.17 -10.01 6.30
C VAL A 128 -22.11 -8.93 5.76
N GLY A 129 -23.14 -8.57 6.53
CA GLY A 129 -24.05 -7.47 6.22
C GLY A 129 -23.33 -6.13 6.08
N CYS A 130 -22.38 -5.83 6.97
CA CYS A 130 -21.53 -4.65 6.90
C CYS A 130 -20.64 -4.66 5.64
N PHE A 131 -20.11 -5.83 5.24
CA PHE A 131 -19.38 -5.95 3.97
C PHE A 131 -20.27 -5.61 2.76
N ILE A 132 -21.52 -6.08 2.76
CA ILE A 132 -22.51 -5.75 1.71
C ILE A 132 -22.86 -4.25 1.76
N LEU A 133 -23.05 -3.68 2.95
CA LEU A 133 -23.32 -2.25 3.15
C LEU A 133 -22.22 -1.36 2.56
N LEU A 134 -20.96 -1.78 2.63
CA LEU A 134 -19.84 -1.05 2.01
C LEU A 134 -19.96 -0.94 0.48
N PHE A 135 -20.62 -1.89 -0.20
CA PHE A 135 -20.97 -1.72 -1.61
C PHE A 135 -21.95 -0.57 -1.80
N MET A 136 -22.94 -0.38 -0.91
CA MET A 136 -23.88 0.74 -1.02
C MET A 136 -23.15 2.09 -0.94
N ILE A 137 -22.22 2.22 0.00
CA ILE A 137 -21.47 3.46 0.28
C ILE A 137 -20.43 3.75 -0.81
N TYR A 138 -19.52 2.80 -1.06
CA TYR A 138 -18.35 3.01 -1.92
C TYR A 138 -18.55 2.54 -3.36
N GLY A 139 -19.60 1.76 -3.63
CA GLY A 139 -19.89 1.20 -4.94
C GLY A 139 -20.10 2.27 -6.02
N GLN A 140 -19.62 1.96 -7.22
CA GLN A 140 -19.85 2.76 -8.41
C GLN A 140 -21.15 2.38 -9.12
N TRP A 141 -22.26 2.94 -8.65
CA TRP A 141 -23.60 2.59 -9.15
C TRP A 141 -24.02 3.30 -10.44
N LYS A 142 -23.27 4.30 -10.92
CA LYS A 142 -23.65 5.13 -12.08
C LYS A 142 -23.82 4.36 -13.41
N HIS A 143 -23.29 3.14 -13.51
CA HIS A 143 -23.50 2.26 -14.67
C HIS A 143 -24.81 1.47 -14.59
N LEU A 144 -25.34 1.27 -13.38
CA LEU A 144 -26.49 0.40 -13.11
C LEU A 144 -27.75 1.19 -12.75
N LEU A 145 -27.59 2.34 -12.10
CA LEU A 145 -28.66 3.19 -11.57
C LEU A 145 -28.54 4.62 -12.09
N ASN A 146 -29.67 5.33 -12.14
CA ASN A 146 -29.69 6.76 -12.42
C ASN A 146 -29.01 7.56 -11.29
N TYR A 147 -28.70 8.84 -11.54
CA TYR A 147 -27.95 9.67 -10.60
C TYR A 147 -28.62 9.79 -9.22
N TYR A 148 -29.93 10.02 -9.18
CA TYR A 148 -30.68 10.21 -7.93
C TYR A 148 -30.79 8.92 -7.12
N ALA A 149 -31.08 7.78 -7.75
CA ALA A 149 -31.11 6.48 -7.08
C ALA A 149 -29.72 6.07 -6.57
N ALA A 150 -28.66 6.31 -7.35
CA ALA A 150 -27.29 6.06 -6.90
C ALA A 150 -26.89 6.94 -5.72
N MET A 151 -27.36 8.20 -5.67
CA MET A 151 -27.13 9.10 -4.55
C MET A 151 -27.92 8.64 -3.32
N ALA A 152 -29.22 8.36 -3.47
CA ALA A 152 -30.08 7.87 -2.40
C ALA A 152 -29.52 6.59 -1.77
N LEU A 153 -29.05 5.64 -2.59
CA LEU A 153 -28.43 4.40 -2.12
C LEU A 153 -27.17 4.65 -1.27
N LYS A 154 -26.32 5.57 -1.71
CA LYS A 154 -25.11 5.96 -0.96
C LYS A 154 -25.46 6.64 0.35
N THR A 155 -26.38 7.59 0.33
CA THR A 155 -26.82 8.31 1.53
C THR A 155 -27.47 7.35 2.52
N ALA A 156 -28.36 6.47 2.06
CA ALA A 156 -28.95 5.42 2.91
C ALA A 156 -27.88 4.51 3.50
N GLY A 157 -26.89 4.08 2.69
CA GLY A 157 -25.77 3.28 3.16
C GLY A 157 -24.97 3.97 4.28
N VAL A 158 -24.67 5.26 4.12
CA VAL A 158 -23.96 6.06 5.15
C VAL A 158 -24.81 6.19 6.41
N VAL A 159 -26.10 6.49 6.29
CA VAL A 159 -27.01 6.61 7.45
C VAL A 159 -27.11 5.29 8.21
N ILE A 160 -27.27 4.16 7.51
CA ILE A 160 -27.29 2.83 8.13
C ILE A 160 -25.95 2.54 8.80
N GLY A 161 -24.83 2.87 8.15
CA GLY A 161 -23.49 2.66 8.70
C GLY A 161 -23.23 3.48 9.97
N LEU A 162 -23.64 4.75 9.98
CA LEU A 162 -23.57 5.60 11.18
C LEU A 162 -24.50 5.08 12.28
N SER A 163 -25.72 4.68 11.93
CA SER A 163 -26.67 4.09 12.90
C SER A 163 -26.10 2.84 13.54
N PHE A 164 -25.46 1.96 12.75
CA PHE A 164 -24.74 0.81 13.26
C PHE A 164 -23.63 1.21 14.25
N LEU A 165 -22.78 2.19 13.91
CA LEU A 165 -21.70 2.62 14.80
C LEU A 165 -22.17 3.25 16.11
N PHE A 166 -23.29 3.98 16.12
CA PHE A 166 -23.76 4.68 17.32
C PHE A 166 -24.79 3.90 18.15
N MET A 167 -25.53 2.98 17.54
CA MET A 167 -26.62 2.26 18.21
C MET A 167 -26.30 0.81 18.53
N TYR A 168 -25.32 0.19 17.86
CA TYR A 168 -24.96 -1.20 18.14
C TYR A 168 -24.29 -1.32 19.53
N PRO A 169 -24.73 -2.26 20.39
CA PRO A 169 -24.14 -2.45 21.71
C PRO A 169 -22.83 -3.25 21.60
N PHE A 170 -21.73 -2.57 21.23
CA PHE A 170 -20.39 -3.17 21.25
C PHE A 170 -19.99 -3.57 22.66
N GLU A 171 -19.32 -4.71 22.81
CA GLU A 171 -18.94 -5.26 24.12
C GLU A 171 -18.07 -4.29 24.95
N ASP A 172 -17.07 -3.65 24.33
CA ASP A 172 -16.21 -2.66 24.99
C ASP A 172 -16.68 -1.20 24.72
N GLY A 173 -17.89 -1.03 24.18
CA GLY A 173 -18.44 0.26 23.76
C GLY A 173 -17.85 0.79 22.44
N PHE A 174 -18.49 1.80 21.86
CA PHE A 174 -18.00 2.47 20.66
C PHE A 174 -16.87 3.45 21.00
N ASN A 175 -15.71 3.32 20.34
CA ASN A 175 -14.57 4.22 20.52
C ASN A 175 -13.97 4.65 19.19
N VAL A 176 -14.00 5.97 18.92
CA VAL A 176 -13.47 6.58 17.69
C VAL A 176 -11.95 6.39 17.53
N SER A 177 -11.24 6.19 18.64
CA SER A 177 -9.80 5.93 18.66
C SER A 177 -9.44 4.54 18.13
N ASN A 178 -10.39 3.60 18.15
CA ASN A 178 -10.24 2.26 17.61
C ASN A 178 -10.51 2.28 16.10
N ASN A 179 -9.58 2.83 15.33
CA ASN A 179 -9.64 2.87 13.87
C ASN A 179 -8.47 2.15 13.21
N ASP A 180 -8.66 1.79 11.94
CA ASP A 180 -7.63 1.11 11.17
C ASP A 180 -6.49 2.07 10.81
N ILE A 181 -5.35 1.91 11.49
CA ILE A 181 -4.19 2.79 11.34
C ILE A 181 -3.65 2.82 9.91
N ILE A 182 -3.70 1.71 9.17
CA ILE A 182 -3.22 1.61 7.79
C ILE A 182 -4.09 2.50 6.89
N ILE A 183 -5.41 2.38 6.98
CA ILE A 183 -6.33 3.20 6.21
C ILE A 183 -6.26 4.67 6.64
N THR A 184 -6.15 4.97 7.93
CA THR A 184 -5.99 6.34 8.44
C THR A 184 -4.73 7.00 7.87
N ILE A 185 -3.58 6.30 7.86
CA ILE A 185 -2.36 6.81 7.22
C ILE A 185 -2.58 7.01 5.72
N LEU A 186 -3.21 6.06 5.02
CA LEU A 186 -3.49 6.19 3.59
C LEU A 186 -4.38 7.39 3.26
N ALA A 187 -5.38 7.68 4.08
CA ALA A 187 -6.23 8.85 3.94
C ALA A 187 -5.41 10.15 4.00
N ASN A 188 -4.57 10.29 5.03
CA ASN A 188 -3.70 11.44 5.21
C ASN A 188 -2.70 11.57 4.06
N MET A 189 -2.06 10.48 3.67
CA MET A 189 -1.07 10.46 2.59
C MET A 189 -1.68 10.76 1.22
N ALA A 190 -2.90 10.29 0.96
CA ALA A 190 -3.63 10.65 -0.24
C ALA A 190 -3.98 12.14 -0.26
N PHE A 191 -4.42 12.71 0.86
CA PHE A 191 -4.80 14.12 0.97
C PHE A 191 -3.59 15.05 0.83
N PHE A 192 -2.60 14.94 1.73
CA PHE A 192 -1.42 15.80 1.72
C PHE A 192 -0.57 15.59 0.47
N GLY A 193 -0.41 14.34 0.01
CA GLY A 193 0.29 14.06 -1.24
C GLY A 193 -0.37 14.73 -2.45
N SER A 194 -1.72 14.74 -2.50
CA SER A 194 -2.47 15.41 -3.57
C SER A 194 -2.32 16.92 -3.51
N LEU A 195 -2.40 17.51 -2.32
CA LEU A 195 -2.25 18.95 -2.11
C LEU A 195 -0.85 19.42 -2.49
N ILE A 196 0.19 18.75 -1.96
CA ILE A 196 1.58 19.07 -2.26
C ILE A 196 1.86 18.97 -3.75
N TRP A 197 1.42 17.88 -4.40
CA TRP A 197 1.62 17.72 -5.83
C TRP A 197 0.88 18.80 -6.63
N LEU A 198 -0.37 19.13 -6.28
CA LEU A 198 -1.16 20.13 -6.99
C LEU A 198 -0.53 21.53 -6.92
N MET A 199 0.01 21.90 -5.76
CA MET A 199 0.71 23.18 -5.52
C MET A 199 2.07 23.24 -6.20
N THR A 200 2.78 22.11 -6.30
CA THR A 200 4.14 22.03 -6.86
C THR A 200 4.19 21.43 -8.28
N ARG A 201 3.05 21.34 -8.97
CA ARG A 201 2.91 20.64 -10.26
C ARG A 201 3.84 21.16 -11.36
N ASN A 202 4.19 22.44 -11.31
CA ASN A 202 5.06 23.12 -12.27
C ASN A 202 6.53 23.15 -11.81
N SER A 203 6.81 22.81 -10.56
CA SER A 203 8.10 22.98 -9.90
C SER A 203 8.48 21.73 -9.10
N PRO A 204 8.92 20.63 -9.76
CA PRO A 204 9.21 19.37 -9.09
C PRO A 204 10.28 19.48 -8.00
N LEU A 205 11.25 20.39 -8.14
CA LEU A 205 12.27 20.62 -7.10
C LEU A 205 11.68 21.15 -5.79
N LEU A 206 10.71 22.07 -5.85
CA LEU A 206 10.00 22.55 -4.65
C LEU A 206 9.25 21.43 -3.93
N ARG A 207 8.79 20.41 -4.69
CA ARG A 207 8.14 19.22 -4.12
C ARG A 207 9.08 18.43 -3.22
N LEU A 208 10.34 18.26 -3.63
CA LEU A 208 11.38 17.64 -2.82
C LEU A 208 11.81 18.55 -1.66
N GLY A 209 11.82 19.86 -1.89
CA GLY A 209 12.17 20.87 -0.88
C GLY A 209 11.29 20.85 0.37
N ILE A 210 10.10 20.25 0.32
CA ILE A 210 9.22 20.08 1.48
C ILE A 210 9.76 19.03 2.48
N LEU A 211 10.45 18.00 2.00
CA LEU A 211 10.90 16.89 2.83
C LEU A 211 11.89 17.31 3.93
N PRO A 212 12.90 18.17 3.69
CA PRO A 212 13.77 18.69 4.73
C PRO A 212 13.03 19.44 5.86
N PHE A 213 11.97 20.19 5.55
CA PHE A 213 11.18 20.87 6.60
C PHE A 213 10.43 19.87 7.47
N ILE A 214 9.82 18.84 6.87
CA ILE A 214 9.18 17.75 7.62
C ILE A 214 10.24 17.03 8.47
N MET A 215 11.41 16.75 7.89
CA MET A 215 12.54 16.13 8.58
C MET A 215 12.92 16.94 9.82
N ALA A 216 13.08 18.25 9.68
CA ALA A 216 13.46 19.15 10.77
C ALA A 216 12.43 19.12 11.90
N VAL A 217 11.13 19.16 11.59
CA VAL A 217 10.07 19.06 12.60
C VAL A 217 10.11 17.71 13.32
N MET A 218 10.31 16.61 12.58
CA MET A 218 10.37 15.27 13.16
C MET A 218 11.59 15.06 14.06
N LEU A 219 12.77 15.53 13.63
CA LEU A 219 14.03 15.35 14.38
C LEU A 219 14.06 16.16 15.67
N ALA A 220 13.54 17.39 15.64
CA ALA A 220 13.55 18.29 16.80
C ALA A 220 12.20 18.32 17.54
N GLY A 221 11.21 17.51 17.15
CA GLY A 221 9.87 17.50 17.74
C GLY A 221 9.82 17.09 19.21
N GLY A 222 10.85 16.37 19.68
CA GLY A 222 11.01 15.99 21.08
C GLY A 222 11.58 17.08 21.99
N ILE A 223 12.01 18.23 21.45
CA ILE A 223 12.66 19.30 22.22
C ILE A 223 11.58 20.24 22.79
N PRO A 224 11.31 20.24 24.11
CA PRO A 224 10.25 21.05 24.71
C PRO A 224 10.47 22.54 24.47
N GLY A 225 9.38 23.29 24.26
CA GLY A 225 9.42 24.75 24.05
C GLY A 225 9.92 25.21 22.66
N SER A 226 10.25 24.29 21.76
CA SER A 226 10.66 24.61 20.38
C SER A 226 9.47 24.79 19.42
N LEU A 227 9.70 25.52 18.31
CA LEU A 227 8.76 25.56 17.18
C LEU A 227 8.45 24.16 16.65
N ASN A 228 9.45 23.28 16.62
CA ASN A 228 9.33 21.91 16.14
C ASN A 228 8.38 21.11 17.02
N ALA A 229 8.49 21.19 18.34
CA ALA A 229 7.56 20.55 19.27
C ALA A 229 6.13 21.09 19.14
N PHE A 230 5.98 22.41 18.94
CA PHE A 230 4.65 23.01 18.67
C PHE A 230 4.01 22.45 17.41
N ILE A 231 4.75 22.37 16.30
CA ILE A 231 4.23 21.82 15.04
C ILE A 231 3.98 20.30 15.17
N TYR A 232 4.92 19.56 15.78
CA TYR A 232 4.82 18.11 15.94
C TYR A 232 3.65 17.69 16.82
N SER A 233 3.34 18.46 17.87
CA SER A 233 2.19 18.23 18.75
C SER A 233 0.85 18.67 18.15
N TRP A 234 0.85 19.36 17.01
CA TRP A 234 -0.38 19.76 16.32
C TRP A 234 -1.11 18.54 15.76
N THR A 235 -2.01 17.98 16.58
CA THR A 235 -2.80 16.78 16.30
C THR A 235 -4.24 17.02 16.80
N PRO A 236 -5.02 17.92 16.14
CA PRO A 236 -6.32 18.37 16.62
C PRO A 236 -7.36 17.27 16.80
N ALA A 237 -7.23 16.18 16.03
CA ALA A 237 -8.10 15.02 16.11
C ALA A 237 -7.26 13.74 15.91
N PRO A 238 -6.66 13.18 16.99
CA PRO A 238 -5.69 12.09 16.91
C PRO A 238 -6.17 10.84 16.18
N TRP A 239 -7.48 10.58 16.23
CA TRP A 239 -8.12 9.47 15.56
C TRP A 239 -8.16 9.61 14.03
N MET A 240 -8.10 10.83 13.48
CA MET A 240 -8.11 11.06 12.03
C MET A 240 -6.79 11.63 11.47
N TYR A 241 -6.04 12.35 12.30
CA TYR A 241 -4.81 13.03 11.91
C TYR A 241 -3.82 13.10 13.06
N ASN A 242 -2.58 12.73 12.76
CA ASN A 242 -1.43 12.96 13.60
C ASN A 242 -0.28 13.46 12.73
N PHE A 243 0.45 14.47 13.19
CA PHE A 243 1.58 15.02 12.44
C PHE A 243 2.63 13.95 12.10
N ASN A 244 2.84 12.96 12.98
CA ASN A 244 3.74 11.84 12.77
C ASN A 244 3.40 11.04 11.50
N PHE A 245 2.14 11.03 11.02
CA PHE A 245 1.81 10.37 9.76
C PHE A 245 2.51 11.00 8.56
N LEU A 246 2.88 12.28 8.63
CA LEU A 246 3.57 12.99 7.55
C LEU A 246 4.97 12.45 7.24
N LYS A 247 5.55 11.62 8.12
CA LYS A 247 6.78 10.86 7.86
C LYS A 247 6.68 9.97 6.62
N TYR A 248 5.48 9.51 6.29
CA TYR A 248 5.26 8.68 5.11
C TYR A 248 5.29 9.50 3.79
N LEU A 249 5.39 10.84 3.87
CA LEU A 249 5.68 11.68 2.70
C LEU A 249 7.06 11.40 2.10
N PHE A 250 8.01 10.87 2.87
CA PHE A 250 9.29 10.38 2.34
C PHE A 250 9.15 9.23 1.35
N ILE A 251 8.00 8.53 1.33
CA ILE A 251 7.65 7.53 0.31
C ILE A 251 6.76 8.14 -0.78
N ILE A 252 5.74 8.91 -0.38
CA ILE A 252 4.76 9.49 -1.33
C ILE A 252 5.41 10.47 -2.29
N ILE A 253 6.25 11.38 -1.80
CA ILE A 253 6.82 12.45 -2.64
C ILE A 253 7.68 11.87 -3.75
N PRO A 254 8.67 10.99 -3.49
CA PRO A 254 9.39 10.29 -4.57
C PRO A 254 8.44 9.52 -5.49
N ALA A 255 7.44 8.83 -4.96
CA ALA A 255 6.48 8.10 -5.78
C ALA A 255 5.70 9.00 -6.75
N THR A 256 5.40 10.26 -6.40
CA THR A 256 4.75 11.20 -7.32
C THR A 256 5.61 11.50 -8.55
N PHE A 257 6.94 11.41 -8.48
CA PHE A 257 7.80 11.50 -9.67
C PHE A 257 7.62 10.29 -10.57
N ALA A 258 7.46 9.10 -10.00
CA ALA A 258 7.15 7.90 -10.77
C ALA A 258 5.86 8.10 -11.59
N GLY A 259 4.83 8.68 -10.98
CA GLY A 259 3.58 9.02 -11.65
C GLY A 259 3.75 10.04 -12.78
N ASP A 260 4.49 11.13 -12.55
CA ASP A 260 4.79 12.12 -13.59
C ASP A 260 5.54 11.49 -14.79
N TRP A 261 6.48 10.57 -14.52
CA TRP A 261 7.22 9.87 -15.57
C TRP A 261 6.38 8.82 -16.31
N LEU A 262 5.45 8.12 -15.63
CA LEU A 262 4.49 7.23 -16.31
C LEU A 262 3.61 7.98 -17.32
N ILE A 263 3.25 9.23 -17.03
CA ILE A 263 2.46 10.07 -17.94
C ILE A 263 3.28 10.42 -19.19
N LEU A 264 4.58 10.68 -19.02
CA LEU A 264 5.50 10.89 -20.15
C LEU A 264 5.68 9.62 -20.98
N LYS A 265 5.73 8.45 -20.33
CA LYS A 265 5.73 7.15 -21.04
C LYS A 265 4.52 7.01 -21.95
N GLU A 266 3.31 7.23 -21.43
CA GLU A 266 2.08 7.05 -22.21
C GLU A 266 2.04 7.94 -23.46
N LYS A 267 2.68 9.12 -23.41
CA LYS A 267 2.74 10.06 -24.55
C LYS A 267 3.86 9.74 -25.55
N ASN A 268 5.00 9.28 -25.07
CA ASN A 268 6.23 9.26 -25.87
C ASN A 268 6.73 7.83 -26.20
N ASP A 269 6.13 6.78 -25.63
CA ASP A 269 6.58 5.41 -25.86
C ASP A 269 6.15 4.89 -27.23
N THR A 270 7.02 5.07 -28.22
CA THR A 270 6.92 4.47 -29.56
C THR A 270 7.75 3.18 -29.71
N SER A 271 8.28 2.64 -28.61
CA SER A 271 9.28 1.57 -28.71
C SER A 271 8.67 0.23 -29.12
N ILE A 272 9.16 -0.32 -30.23
CA ILE A 272 8.93 -1.70 -30.65
C ILE A 272 10.11 -2.53 -30.14
N TRP A 273 9.82 -3.50 -29.28
CA TRP A 273 10.85 -4.31 -28.63
C TRP A 273 11.28 -5.47 -29.53
N LYS A 274 12.57 -5.51 -29.85
CA LYS A 274 13.20 -6.65 -30.52
C LYS A 274 13.41 -7.79 -29.53
N GLU A 275 13.72 -8.98 -30.04
CA GLU A 275 13.99 -10.15 -29.20
C GLU A 275 15.17 -9.92 -28.24
N ALA A 276 16.20 -9.17 -28.67
CA ALA A 276 17.30 -8.76 -27.81
C ALA A 276 16.84 -7.91 -26.61
N ASP A 277 15.97 -6.91 -26.83
CA ASP A 277 15.41 -6.08 -25.75
C ASP A 277 14.62 -6.92 -24.73
N ARG A 278 13.89 -7.94 -25.22
CA ARG A 278 13.13 -8.86 -24.35
C ARG A 278 14.05 -9.69 -23.47
N ARG A 279 15.10 -10.28 -24.04
CA ARG A 279 16.10 -11.05 -23.28
C ARG A 279 16.81 -10.18 -22.25
N THR A 280 17.26 -8.99 -22.64
CA THR A 280 17.84 -8.02 -21.70
C THR A 280 16.85 -7.59 -20.63
N GLY A 281 15.57 -7.39 -20.97
CA GLY A 281 14.52 -7.07 -20.01
C GLY A 281 14.28 -8.15 -18.96
N VAL A 282 14.35 -9.43 -19.34
CA VAL A 282 14.28 -10.55 -18.39
C VAL A 282 15.49 -10.55 -17.46
N LEU A 283 16.70 -10.38 -18.00
CA LEU A 283 17.94 -10.29 -17.19
C LEU A 283 17.91 -9.11 -16.22
N VAL A 284 17.49 -7.93 -16.70
CA VAL A 284 17.30 -6.73 -15.87
C VAL A 284 16.30 -6.99 -14.75
N THR A 285 15.19 -7.65 -15.05
CA THR A 285 14.19 -8.01 -14.04
C THR A 285 14.76 -8.98 -13.01
N PHE A 286 15.53 -9.96 -13.44
CA PHE A 286 16.21 -10.89 -12.55
C PHE A 286 17.19 -10.17 -11.61
N VAL A 287 17.99 -9.23 -12.12
CA VAL A 287 18.87 -8.39 -11.30
C VAL A 287 18.08 -7.56 -10.28
N ILE A 288 16.93 -6.98 -10.66
CA ILE A 288 16.05 -6.26 -9.72
C ILE A 288 15.56 -7.18 -8.58
N LEU A 289 15.17 -8.42 -8.90
CA LEU A 289 14.75 -9.39 -7.90
C LEU A 289 15.91 -9.78 -6.97
N LEU A 290 17.13 -9.94 -7.52
CA LEU A 290 18.32 -10.17 -6.71
C LEU A 290 18.62 -8.99 -5.76
N ILE A 291 18.49 -7.74 -6.22
CA ILE A 291 18.63 -6.55 -5.36
C ILE A 291 17.62 -6.61 -4.21
N LEU A 292 16.36 -6.93 -4.49
CA LEU A 292 15.30 -7.01 -3.50
C LEU A 292 15.59 -8.13 -2.47
N ILE A 293 15.87 -9.34 -2.93
CA ILE A 293 16.14 -10.49 -2.08
C ILE A 293 17.40 -10.26 -1.23
N CYS A 294 18.48 -9.76 -1.83
CA CYS A 294 19.72 -9.45 -1.13
C CYS A 294 19.50 -8.43 -0.02
N ASN A 295 18.79 -7.32 -0.31
CA ASN A 295 18.54 -6.30 0.71
C ASN A 295 17.69 -6.84 1.86
N VAL A 296 16.60 -7.56 1.56
CA VAL A 296 15.77 -8.15 2.63
C VAL A 296 16.58 -9.14 3.46
N ALA A 297 17.28 -10.08 2.82
CA ALA A 297 18.03 -11.12 3.52
C ALA A 297 19.19 -10.55 4.35
N CYS A 298 19.99 -9.66 3.79
CA CYS A 298 21.15 -9.10 4.47
C CYS A 298 20.76 -8.08 5.55
N LEU A 299 19.71 -7.26 5.35
CA LEU A 299 19.23 -6.35 6.39
C LEU A 299 18.59 -7.11 7.57
N TYR A 300 17.85 -8.20 7.28
CA TYR A 300 17.33 -9.11 8.31
C TYR A 300 18.47 -9.76 9.12
N LYS A 301 19.50 -10.27 8.44
CA LYS A 301 20.67 -10.93 9.07
C LYS A 301 21.74 -9.96 9.58
N ARG A 302 21.56 -8.65 9.42
CA ARG A 302 22.53 -7.61 9.78
C ARG A 302 23.89 -7.71 9.05
N PHE A 303 23.93 -8.31 7.86
CA PHE A 303 25.12 -8.35 7.00
C PHE A 303 25.27 -7.04 6.21
N LEU A 304 25.45 -5.92 6.91
CA LEU A 304 25.32 -4.56 6.36
C LEU A 304 26.38 -4.21 5.30
N ILE A 305 27.66 -4.47 5.61
CA ILE A 305 28.77 -4.16 4.70
C ILE A 305 28.66 -5.00 3.41
N LEU A 306 28.37 -6.30 3.57
CA LEU A 306 28.11 -7.19 2.44
C LEU A 306 26.91 -6.71 1.61
N ASN A 307 25.82 -6.31 2.27
CA ASN A 307 24.63 -5.79 1.59
C ASN A 307 24.98 -4.57 0.72
N PHE A 308 25.76 -3.64 1.26
CA PHE A 308 26.15 -2.43 0.56
C PHE A 308 26.94 -2.73 -0.72
N PHE A 309 27.97 -3.57 -0.65
CA PHE A 309 28.78 -3.91 -1.80
C PHE A 309 28.01 -4.73 -2.85
N LEU A 310 27.23 -5.73 -2.42
CA LEU A 310 26.38 -6.51 -3.32
C LEU A 310 25.33 -5.62 -4.01
N THR A 311 24.65 -4.76 -3.24
CA THR A 311 23.66 -3.83 -3.78
C THR A 311 24.28 -2.88 -4.78
N THR A 312 25.44 -2.30 -4.48
CA THR A 312 26.14 -1.39 -5.39
C THR A 312 26.55 -2.10 -6.69
N GLY A 313 27.09 -3.31 -6.59
CA GLY A 313 27.45 -4.13 -7.76
C GLY A 313 26.23 -4.47 -8.62
N PHE A 314 25.13 -4.94 -8.02
CA PHE A 314 23.90 -5.22 -8.75
C PHE A 314 23.25 -3.96 -9.34
N CYS A 315 23.33 -2.81 -8.67
CA CYS A 315 22.85 -1.54 -9.21
C CYS A 315 23.66 -1.10 -10.45
N ALA A 316 24.98 -1.33 -10.46
CA ALA A 316 25.82 -1.08 -11.63
C ALA A 316 25.45 -1.99 -12.81
N LEU A 317 25.25 -3.30 -12.55
CA LEU A 317 24.79 -4.27 -13.56
C LEU A 317 23.40 -3.90 -14.11
N LEU A 318 22.49 -3.48 -13.23
CA LEU A 318 21.16 -2.99 -13.61
C LEU A 318 21.26 -1.78 -14.55
N PHE A 319 22.07 -0.78 -14.19
CA PHE A 319 22.23 0.42 -14.99
C PHE A 319 22.84 0.13 -16.37
N PHE A 320 23.82 -0.78 -16.43
CA PHE A 320 24.40 -1.26 -17.67
C PHE A 320 23.37 -1.99 -18.55
N GLY A 321 22.60 -2.92 -17.96
CA GLY A 321 21.55 -3.66 -18.67
C GLY A 321 20.47 -2.73 -19.25
N LEU A 322 20.00 -1.75 -18.46
CA LEU A 322 19.04 -0.75 -18.93
C LEU A 322 19.58 0.16 -20.02
N SER A 323 20.90 0.40 -20.03
CA SER A 323 21.54 1.22 -21.08
C SER A 323 21.61 0.51 -22.42
N ARG A 324 21.47 -0.82 -22.44
CA ARG A 324 21.40 -1.65 -23.66
C ARG A 324 20.00 -1.76 -24.25
N MET A 325 18.96 -1.39 -23.49
CA MET A 325 17.56 -1.50 -23.92
C MET A 325 17.09 -0.25 -24.65
N ASN A 326 16.19 -0.42 -25.61
CA ASN A 326 15.50 0.70 -26.23
C ASN A 326 14.42 1.29 -25.30
N ASP A 327 14.71 2.45 -24.71
CA ASP A 327 13.82 3.22 -23.84
C ASP A 327 13.54 4.60 -24.44
N SER A 328 12.65 4.65 -25.45
CA SER A 328 12.26 5.89 -26.12
C SER A 328 11.66 6.94 -25.17
N SER A 329 11.04 6.48 -24.09
CA SER A 329 10.42 7.34 -23.06
C SER A 329 11.41 7.86 -22.00
N GLY A 330 12.58 7.22 -21.87
CA GLY A 330 13.55 7.46 -20.80
C GLY A 330 13.09 7.05 -19.39
N VAL A 331 11.96 6.34 -19.27
CA VAL A 331 11.35 6.02 -17.97
C VAL A 331 12.12 4.97 -17.19
N PHE A 332 12.70 3.96 -17.85
CA PHE A 332 13.47 2.94 -17.13
C PHE A 332 14.70 3.54 -16.48
N LYS A 333 15.43 4.40 -17.20
CA LYS A 333 16.60 5.09 -16.66
C LYS A 333 16.22 6.03 -15.52
N ARG A 334 15.09 6.73 -15.59
CA ARG A 334 14.61 7.62 -14.51
C ARG A 334 14.22 6.84 -13.26
N PHE A 335 13.46 5.75 -13.41
CA PHE A 335 13.09 4.90 -12.29
C PHE A 335 14.30 4.25 -11.65
N ALA A 336 15.21 3.70 -12.45
CA ALA A 336 16.43 3.08 -11.93
C ALA A 336 17.32 4.09 -11.21
N LYS A 337 17.55 5.29 -11.77
CA LYS A 337 18.33 6.33 -11.09
C LYS A 337 17.72 6.74 -9.75
N ALA A 338 16.42 7.01 -9.71
CA ALA A 338 15.72 7.35 -8.47
C ALA A 338 15.75 6.20 -7.46
N GLY A 339 15.49 4.97 -7.93
CA GLY A 339 15.49 3.76 -7.12
C GLY A 339 16.85 3.47 -6.50
N ILE A 340 17.92 3.50 -7.31
CA ILE A 340 19.30 3.30 -6.87
C ILE A 340 19.71 4.39 -5.87
N TYR A 341 19.42 5.66 -6.19
CA TYR A 341 19.75 6.77 -5.30
C TYR A 341 19.09 6.62 -3.93
N LEU A 342 17.78 6.38 -3.88
CA LEU A 342 17.04 6.22 -2.62
C LEU A 342 17.47 4.96 -1.86
N LEU A 343 17.73 3.86 -2.56
CA LEU A 343 18.20 2.62 -1.94
C LEU A 343 19.55 2.84 -1.26
N LEU A 344 20.54 3.37 -1.98
CA LEU A 344 21.86 3.65 -1.42
C LEU A 344 21.78 4.68 -0.30
N LEU A 345 21.02 5.76 -0.48
CA LEU A 345 20.79 6.76 0.57
C LEU A 345 20.24 6.11 1.84
N GLY A 346 19.24 5.24 1.70
CA GLY A 346 18.67 4.51 2.83
C GLY A 346 19.66 3.57 3.52
N LEU A 347 20.58 2.95 2.78
CA LEU A 347 21.66 2.15 3.37
C LEU A 347 22.68 3.01 4.11
N PHE A 348 22.95 4.25 3.68
CA PHE A 348 23.77 5.20 4.44
C PHE A 348 23.06 5.69 5.72
N PHE A 349 21.74 5.85 5.68
CA PHE A 349 20.93 6.20 6.87
C PHE A 349 20.74 5.04 7.84
N GLU A 350 21.15 3.82 7.50
CA GLU A 350 20.88 2.60 8.29
C GLU A 350 21.37 2.72 9.74
N ALA A 351 22.58 3.25 9.95
CA ALA A 351 23.18 3.39 11.27
C ALA A 351 22.57 4.53 12.12
N TYR A 352 21.96 5.54 11.49
CA TYR A 352 21.58 6.80 12.16
C TYR A 352 20.61 6.61 13.34
N GLU A 353 19.63 5.72 13.20
CA GLU A 353 18.61 5.45 14.23
C GLU A 353 18.80 4.07 14.89
N GLY A 354 20.03 3.56 14.92
CA GLY A 354 20.33 2.23 15.49
C GLY A 354 19.75 1.09 14.65
N GLY A 355 19.78 1.23 13.33
CA GLY A 355 19.36 0.23 12.36
C GLY A 355 18.00 0.50 11.72
N ILE A 356 17.78 -0.09 10.54
CA ILE A 356 16.50 -0.03 9.82
C ILE A 356 15.36 -0.69 10.63
N LYS A 357 14.23 -0.01 10.81
CA LYS A 357 13.06 -0.52 11.56
C LYS A 357 11.75 -0.04 10.94
N LYS A 358 10.68 -0.83 11.04
CA LYS A 358 9.34 -0.49 10.50
C LYS A 358 8.45 0.27 11.47
N ASP A 359 8.26 -0.20 12.71
CA ASP A 359 7.19 0.36 13.57
C ASP A 359 7.61 1.67 14.22
N ILE A 360 8.81 1.73 14.79
CA ILE A 360 9.56 2.99 14.95
C ILE A 360 10.25 3.28 13.63
N SER A 361 9.44 3.63 12.63
CA SER A 361 9.90 3.74 11.25
C SER A 361 11.05 4.73 11.10
N THR A 362 12.20 4.23 10.65
CA THR A 362 13.43 5.03 10.47
C THR A 362 13.52 5.68 9.09
N TYR A 363 14.38 6.68 8.93
CA TYR A 363 14.67 7.27 7.62
C TYR A 363 15.24 6.26 6.63
N SER A 364 16.09 5.36 7.13
CA SER A 364 16.58 4.21 6.35
C SER A 364 15.41 3.41 5.77
N TYR A 365 14.37 3.13 6.57
CA TYR A 365 13.21 2.39 6.13
C TYR A 365 12.46 3.08 4.99
N TYR A 366 12.19 4.39 5.08
CA TYR A 366 11.49 5.09 3.98
C TYR A 366 12.30 5.10 2.68
N PHE A 367 13.61 5.34 2.76
CA PHE A 367 14.46 5.45 1.58
C PHE A 367 14.73 4.09 0.93
N VAL A 368 15.08 3.05 1.71
CA VAL A 368 15.29 1.68 1.21
C VAL A 368 14.02 1.18 0.54
N THR A 369 12.87 1.29 1.20
CA THR A 369 11.60 0.75 0.67
C THR A 369 11.12 1.53 -0.57
N SER A 370 11.30 2.86 -0.61
CA SER A 370 11.02 3.65 -1.82
C SER A 370 11.94 3.29 -2.97
N GLY A 371 13.23 3.07 -2.68
CA GLY A 371 14.22 2.62 -3.65
C GLY A 371 13.82 1.28 -4.27
N LEU A 372 13.53 0.29 -3.44
CA LEU A 372 13.07 -1.03 -3.87
C LEU A 372 11.74 -0.96 -4.64
N ALA A 373 10.81 -0.08 -4.25
CA ALA A 373 9.54 0.10 -4.95
C ALA A 373 9.72 0.67 -6.37
N PHE A 374 10.64 1.62 -6.56
CA PHE A 374 11.02 2.13 -7.89
C PHE A 374 11.61 1.02 -8.77
N LEU A 375 12.52 0.22 -8.22
CA LEU A 375 13.14 -0.88 -8.95
C LEU A 375 12.10 -1.94 -9.32
N LEU A 376 11.23 -2.33 -8.39
CA LEU A 376 10.16 -3.29 -8.66
C LEU A 376 9.15 -2.75 -9.69
N LEU A 377 8.81 -1.45 -9.64
CA LEU A 377 7.99 -0.82 -10.67
C LEU A 377 8.69 -0.86 -12.04
N THR A 378 10.01 -0.67 -12.08
CA THR A 378 10.80 -0.81 -13.33
C THR A 378 10.64 -2.21 -13.92
N ALA A 379 10.82 -3.25 -13.10
CA ALA A 379 10.58 -4.63 -13.51
C ALA A 379 9.15 -4.82 -14.03
N PHE A 380 8.15 -4.26 -13.34
CA PHE A 380 6.75 -4.41 -13.74
C PHE A 380 6.44 -3.76 -15.09
N VAL A 381 6.99 -2.56 -15.34
CA VAL A 381 6.82 -1.85 -16.60
C VAL A 381 7.53 -2.59 -17.76
N ILE A 382 8.67 -3.25 -17.49
CA ILE A 382 9.40 -4.09 -18.45
C ILE A 382 8.62 -5.37 -18.75
N LEU A 383 8.22 -6.11 -17.71
CA LEU A 383 7.50 -7.38 -17.84
C LEU A 383 6.11 -7.22 -18.45
N GLU A 384 5.46 -6.07 -18.27
CA GLU A 384 4.17 -5.76 -18.91
C GLU A 384 4.25 -5.84 -20.45
N LYS A 385 5.42 -5.58 -21.05
CA LYS A 385 5.65 -5.73 -22.49
C LYS A 385 5.80 -7.18 -22.94
N SER A 386 5.93 -8.13 -22.02
CA SER A 386 5.94 -9.57 -22.33
C SER A 386 4.52 -10.11 -22.47
N LEU A 387 4.23 -10.73 -23.62
CA LEU A 387 2.91 -11.33 -23.90
C LEU A 387 2.57 -12.48 -22.94
N TYR A 388 3.57 -13.26 -22.51
CA TYR A 388 3.39 -14.43 -21.65
C TYR A 388 2.89 -14.09 -20.24
N LEU A 389 3.30 -12.93 -19.71
CA LEU A 389 2.94 -12.52 -18.34
C LEU A 389 1.69 -11.63 -18.29
N LYS A 390 1.10 -11.30 -19.45
CA LYS A 390 -0.10 -10.46 -19.54
C LYS A 390 -1.28 -10.97 -18.68
N PRO A 391 -1.59 -12.28 -18.60
CA PRO A 391 -2.65 -12.77 -17.72
C PRO A 391 -2.35 -12.53 -16.24
N VAL A 392 -1.11 -12.77 -15.81
CA VAL A 392 -0.66 -12.56 -14.43
C VAL A 392 -0.77 -11.09 -14.03
N PHE A 393 -0.23 -10.19 -14.86
CA PHE A 393 -0.36 -8.75 -14.64
C PHE A 393 -1.81 -8.28 -14.69
N GLY A 394 -2.64 -8.87 -15.56
CA GLY A 394 -4.07 -8.62 -15.59
C GLY A 394 -4.78 -9.00 -14.30
N PHE A 395 -4.44 -10.15 -13.72
CA PHE A 395 -4.97 -10.64 -12.44
C PHE A 395 -4.53 -9.78 -11.25
N LEU A 396 -3.23 -9.47 -11.15
CA LEU A 396 -2.71 -8.57 -10.12
C LEU A 396 -3.35 -7.18 -10.24
N SER A 397 -3.42 -6.65 -11.46
CA SER A 397 -4.05 -5.35 -11.73
C SER A 397 -5.54 -5.32 -11.38
N ALA A 398 -6.28 -6.42 -11.55
CA ALA A 398 -7.66 -6.51 -11.13
C ALA A 398 -7.80 -6.34 -9.60
N ASN A 399 -6.95 -7.02 -8.83
CA ASN A 399 -6.89 -6.83 -7.37
C ASN A 399 -6.50 -5.40 -6.99
N GLY A 400 -5.47 -4.83 -7.63
CA GLY A 400 -5.04 -3.45 -7.40
C GLY A 400 -6.02 -2.37 -7.89
N LYS A 401 -7.02 -2.75 -8.70
CA LYS A 401 -8.13 -1.87 -9.08
C LYS A 401 -9.19 -1.72 -8.01
N ASN A 402 -9.29 -2.69 -7.10
CA ASN A 402 -10.27 -2.70 -6.03
C ASN A 402 -9.63 -3.05 -4.67
N PRO A 403 -8.59 -2.31 -4.23
CA PRO A 403 -7.80 -2.69 -3.06
C PRO A 403 -8.62 -2.63 -1.77
N MET A 404 -9.65 -1.77 -1.67
CA MET A 404 -10.52 -1.70 -0.49
C MET A 404 -11.39 -2.96 -0.32
N VAL A 405 -11.88 -3.55 -1.42
CA VAL A 405 -12.58 -4.84 -1.39
C VAL A 405 -11.63 -5.94 -0.95
N ALA A 406 -10.43 -6.02 -1.53
CA ALA A 406 -9.42 -6.99 -1.10
C ALA A 406 -9.09 -6.88 0.40
N TYR A 407 -8.89 -5.64 0.88
CA TYR A 407 -8.55 -5.38 2.28
C TYR A 407 -9.64 -5.84 3.27
N THR A 408 -10.91 -5.74 2.87
CA THR A 408 -12.05 -6.00 3.76
C THR A 408 -12.67 -7.38 3.60
N ALA A 409 -12.60 -7.97 2.40
CA ALA A 409 -13.24 -9.25 2.10
C ALA A 409 -12.71 -10.40 2.97
N GLY A 410 -11.44 -10.37 3.37
CA GLY A 410 -10.90 -11.35 4.32
C GLY A 410 -11.60 -11.28 5.68
N MET A 411 -11.59 -10.11 6.31
CA MET A 411 -12.02 -9.94 7.69
C MET A 411 -13.54 -9.81 7.88
N LEU A 412 -14.24 -9.22 6.91
CA LEU A 412 -15.68 -8.93 7.03
C LEU A 412 -16.58 -9.92 6.28
N PHE A 413 -16.01 -10.75 5.41
CA PHE A 413 -16.78 -11.70 4.61
C PHE A 413 -16.27 -13.13 4.75
N LEU A 414 -15.05 -13.41 4.31
CA LEU A 414 -14.50 -14.75 4.28
C LEU A 414 -14.40 -15.36 5.68
N LEU A 415 -13.77 -14.65 6.63
CA LEU A 415 -13.59 -15.15 7.99
C LEU A 415 -14.92 -15.41 8.71
N PRO A 416 -15.92 -14.49 8.71
CA PRO A 416 -17.26 -14.79 9.23
C PRO A 416 -17.94 -16.00 8.58
N VAL A 417 -17.83 -16.14 7.25
CA VAL A 417 -18.40 -17.31 6.54
C VAL A 417 -17.72 -18.61 6.95
N LEU A 418 -16.40 -18.60 7.10
CA LEU A 418 -15.63 -19.76 7.57
C LEU A 418 -16.01 -20.15 9.01
N ARG A 419 -16.28 -19.16 9.87
CA ARG A 419 -16.78 -19.37 11.25
C ARG A 419 -18.15 -20.01 11.27
N MET A 420 -19.11 -19.45 10.53
CA MET A 420 -20.48 -19.95 10.46
C MET A 420 -20.56 -21.38 9.89
N THR A 421 -19.69 -21.72 8.94
CA THR A 421 -19.63 -23.06 8.33
C THR A 421 -18.76 -24.05 9.10
N GLY A 422 -18.01 -23.60 10.10
CA GLY A 422 -17.02 -24.42 10.80
C GLY A 422 -15.74 -24.73 9.99
N ALA A 423 -15.63 -24.22 8.75
CA ALA A 423 -14.49 -24.43 7.87
C ALA A 423 -13.20 -23.72 8.34
N GLU A 424 -13.29 -22.74 9.25
CA GLU A 424 -12.11 -22.14 9.90
C GLU A 424 -11.27 -23.22 10.59
N LYS A 425 -11.90 -24.19 11.26
CA LYS A 425 -11.20 -25.30 11.92
C LYS A 425 -10.37 -26.13 10.94
N LEU A 426 -10.89 -26.36 9.73
CA LEU A 426 -10.18 -27.10 8.68
C LEU A 426 -8.92 -26.37 8.23
N LEU A 427 -9.00 -25.04 8.07
CA LEU A 427 -7.84 -24.20 7.76
C LEU A 427 -6.82 -24.20 8.91
N ASP A 428 -7.30 -24.19 10.15
CA ASP A 428 -6.42 -24.17 11.32
C ASP A 428 -5.67 -25.49 11.52
N TYR A 429 -6.25 -26.64 11.16
CA TYR A 429 -5.54 -27.93 11.14
C TYR A 429 -4.29 -27.93 10.25
N MET A 430 -4.22 -27.06 9.24
CA MET A 430 -3.04 -26.94 8.38
C MET A 430 -1.87 -26.29 9.11
N SER A 431 -2.09 -25.62 10.24
CA SER A 431 -1.07 -24.86 10.97
C SER A 431 -0.10 -25.73 11.77
N ASN A 432 -0.18 -27.06 11.69
CA ASN A 432 0.67 -27.98 12.44
C ASN A 432 2.14 -28.02 11.99
N ASN A 433 2.44 -27.57 10.76
CA ASN A 433 3.82 -27.51 10.24
C ASN A 433 4.02 -26.28 9.34
N ALA A 434 5.28 -25.95 9.03
CA ALA A 434 5.63 -24.74 8.29
C ALA A 434 4.95 -24.67 6.92
N ALA A 435 4.94 -25.77 6.17
CA ALA A 435 4.36 -25.79 4.83
C ALA A 435 2.84 -25.60 4.87
N GLY A 436 2.15 -26.28 5.79
CA GLY A 436 0.71 -26.16 5.98
C GLY A 436 0.30 -24.79 6.52
N GLY A 437 1.07 -24.23 7.47
CA GLY A 437 0.83 -22.89 8.00
C GLY A 437 0.99 -21.78 6.97
N PHE A 438 1.93 -21.94 6.03
CA PHE A 438 2.03 -21.06 4.86
C PHE A 438 0.88 -21.29 3.87
N LEU A 439 0.55 -22.56 3.58
CA LEU A 439 -0.51 -22.92 2.64
C LEU A 439 -1.89 -22.42 3.10
N ARG A 440 -2.18 -22.42 4.41
CA ARG A 440 -3.37 -21.78 5.00
C ARG A 440 -3.51 -20.33 4.54
N GLY A 441 -2.44 -19.55 4.68
CA GLY A 441 -2.41 -18.15 4.26
C GLY A 441 -2.57 -17.98 2.75
N VAL A 442 -1.94 -18.86 1.96
CA VAL A 442 -2.07 -18.87 0.48
C VAL A 442 -3.51 -19.15 0.06
N ILE A 443 -4.19 -20.12 0.68
CA ILE A 443 -5.59 -20.46 0.39
C ILE A 443 -6.49 -19.28 0.75
N PHE A 444 -6.36 -18.74 1.97
CA PHE A 444 -7.15 -17.60 2.43
C PHE A 444 -6.98 -16.39 1.50
N THR A 445 -5.74 -16.03 1.19
CA THR A 445 -5.41 -14.93 0.28
C THR A 445 -5.93 -15.19 -1.13
N GLY A 446 -5.84 -16.44 -1.61
CA GLY A 446 -6.35 -16.85 -2.91
C GLY A 446 -7.86 -16.65 -3.03
N ILE A 447 -8.63 -17.03 -2.01
CA ILE A 447 -10.08 -16.84 -1.99
C ILE A 447 -10.43 -15.35 -1.98
N VAL A 448 -9.78 -14.55 -1.12
CA VAL A 448 -9.98 -13.08 -1.09
C VAL A 448 -9.64 -12.43 -2.43
N SER A 449 -8.56 -12.89 -3.07
CA SER A 449 -8.13 -12.45 -4.39
C SER A 449 -9.17 -12.77 -5.47
N LEU A 450 -9.75 -13.97 -5.45
CA LEU A 450 -10.80 -14.38 -6.37
C LEU A 450 -12.09 -13.57 -6.18
N ILE A 451 -12.50 -13.31 -4.94
CA ILE A 451 -13.66 -12.43 -4.63
C ILE A 451 -13.41 -11.04 -5.23
N THR A 452 -12.25 -10.45 -4.97
CA THR A 452 -11.88 -9.12 -5.48
C THR A 452 -11.81 -9.08 -7.00
N PHE A 453 -11.22 -10.13 -7.60
CA PHE A 453 -11.15 -10.30 -9.04
C PHE A 453 -12.55 -10.37 -9.65
N PHE A 454 -13.45 -11.16 -9.06
CA PHE A 454 -14.85 -11.27 -9.49
C PHE A 454 -15.58 -9.93 -9.43
N CYS A 455 -15.51 -9.21 -8.31
CA CYS A 455 -16.08 -7.86 -8.19
C CYS A 455 -15.54 -6.92 -9.28
N THR A 456 -14.24 -6.98 -9.56
CA THR A 456 -13.59 -6.18 -10.61
C THR A 456 -14.08 -6.54 -12.01
N ARG A 457 -14.27 -7.84 -12.30
CA ARG A 457 -14.83 -8.33 -13.58
C ARG A 457 -16.28 -7.90 -13.78
N MET A 458 -17.06 -7.89 -12.70
CA MET A 458 -18.44 -7.35 -12.67
C MET A 458 -18.51 -5.82 -12.70
N LYS A 459 -17.37 -5.11 -12.75
CA LYS A 459 -17.27 -3.64 -12.68
C LYS A 459 -17.82 -3.04 -11.36
N LEU A 460 -17.88 -3.83 -10.29
CA LEU A 460 -18.27 -3.40 -8.95
C LEU A 460 -17.04 -2.82 -8.21
N PHE A 461 -16.68 -1.58 -8.56
CA PHE A 461 -15.55 -0.89 -7.94
C PHE A 461 -15.96 -0.12 -6.69
N TRP A 462 -15.14 -0.18 -5.66
CA TRP A 462 -15.23 0.75 -4.53
C TRP A 462 -14.35 1.98 -4.78
N ARG A 463 -14.91 3.18 -4.63
CA ARG A 463 -14.17 4.43 -4.71
C ARG A 463 -14.61 5.40 -3.63
N THR A 464 -13.62 6.10 -3.09
CA THR A 464 -13.81 7.32 -2.30
C THR A 464 -13.87 8.54 -3.19
#